data_AF-A0A151EZ17-F1
#
_entry.id   AF-A0A151EZ17-F1
#
_cell.length_a   1.000
_cell.length_b   1.000
_cell.length_c   1.000
_cell.angle_alpha   90.00
_cell.angle_beta   90.00
_cell.angle_gamma   90.00
#
_symmetry.space_group_name_H-M   'P 1'
#
loop_
_entity.id
_entity.type
_entity.pdbx_description
1 polymer ?
#
loop_
_entity_poly.entity_id
_entity_poly.type
_entity_poly.pdbx_seq_one_letter_code
_entity_poly.pdbx_strand_id
1 'polypeptide(L)'
;MDDYQQEISLIKKTLKENPKGMTVTDIARKIRVNRNSVAKYLDIMRISGHVEMITFGPAKVFFPARRIPVMDLLNYTSDYILIYDENFKITMINESLLNFIRQKKGSIIGQSVIQTIRDIFKDEGEIMVGIKEALQGRDISLNIDFKGKSGFYYFKIKIMPTTFEDGRNGATIILKNITDRKIAENALNESKEKFMNLLKKMNKR
;
A
#
# COMPACT_ATOMS: atom_id res chain seq x y z
N MET A 1 -23.25 -2.13 -29.64
CA MET A 1 -22.16 -1.83 -28.68
C MET A 1 -21.76 -3.05 -27.86
N ASP A 2 -22.63 -4.07 -27.73
CA ASP A 2 -22.36 -5.26 -26.92
C ASP A 2 -21.28 -6.19 -27.48
N ASP A 3 -21.17 -6.31 -28.80
CA ASP A 3 -20.21 -7.22 -29.46
C ASP A 3 -18.74 -6.83 -29.19
N TYR A 4 -18.44 -5.51 -29.21
CA TYR A 4 -17.11 -4.97 -28.90
C TYR A 4 -16.64 -5.29 -27.47
N GLN A 5 -17.53 -5.16 -26.48
CA GLN A 5 -17.19 -5.46 -25.09
C GLN A 5 -16.97 -6.95 -24.88
N GLN A 6 -17.73 -7.79 -25.59
CA GLN A 6 -17.54 -9.24 -25.60
C GLN A 6 -16.19 -9.63 -26.22
N GLU A 7 -15.84 -9.05 -27.37
CA GLU A 7 -14.56 -9.30 -28.05
C GLU A 7 -13.35 -8.88 -27.18
N ILE A 8 -13.40 -7.72 -26.52
CA ILE A 8 -12.36 -7.30 -25.57
C ILE A 8 -12.24 -8.25 -24.39
N SER A 9 -13.38 -8.71 -23.85
CA SER A 9 -13.38 -9.68 -22.74
C SER A 9 -12.71 -11.00 -23.14
N LEU A 10 -12.98 -11.48 -24.36
CA LEU A 10 -12.36 -12.68 -24.93
C LEU A 10 -10.84 -12.50 -25.15
N ILE A 11 -10.40 -11.32 -25.62
CA ILE A 11 -8.96 -11.00 -25.74
C ILE A 11 -8.28 -11.02 -24.37
N LYS A 12 -8.88 -10.36 -23.36
CA LYS A 12 -8.35 -10.34 -21.98
C LYS A 12 -8.21 -11.76 -21.42
N LYS A 13 -9.24 -12.59 -21.57
CA LYS A 13 -9.22 -13.99 -21.13
C LYS A 13 -8.11 -14.78 -21.83
N THR A 14 -8.02 -14.65 -23.15
CA THR A 14 -7.02 -15.34 -23.99
C THR A 14 -5.58 -15.01 -23.56
N LEU A 15 -5.29 -13.73 -23.30
CA LEU A 15 -3.96 -13.30 -22.85
C LEU A 15 -3.66 -13.71 -21.40
N LYS A 16 -4.67 -13.74 -20.52
CA LYS A 16 -4.50 -14.24 -19.13
C LYS A 16 -4.13 -15.72 -19.09
N GLU A 17 -4.70 -16.52 -19.99
CA GLU A 17 -4.36 -17.94 -20.18
C GLU A 17 -2.97 -18.13 -20.83
N ASN A 18 -2.44 -17.11 -21.51
CA ASN A 18 -1.18 -17.17 -22.26
C ASN A 18 -0.22 -16.04 -21.83
N PRO A 19 0.27 -16.04 -20.58
CA PRO A 19 1.07 -14.94 -20.03
C PRO A 19 2.43 -14.75 -20.71
N LYS A 20 2.89 -15.72 -21.52
CA LYS A 20 4.08 -15.62 -22.38
C LYS A 20 3.85 -14.81 -23.66
N GLY A 21 2.63 -14.30 -23.85
CA GLY A 21 2.26 -13.44 -24.95
C GLY A 21 1.76 -14.18 -26.20
N MET A 22 1.00 -13.47 -27.02
CA MET A 22 0.42 -14.01 -28.26
C MET A 22 0.47 -12.98 -29.39
N THR A 23 0.62 -13.44 -30.63
CA THR A 23 0.52 -12.54 -31.79
C THR A 23 -0.92 -12.14 -32.07
N VAL A 24 -1.12 -11.02 -32.75
CA VAL A 24 -2.46 -10.60 -33.22
C VAL A 24 -3.15 -11.72 -34.00
N THR A 25 -2.39 -12.43 -34.85
CA THR A 25 -2.91 -13.53 -35.68
C THR A 25 -3.39 -14.71 -34.82
N ASP A 26 -2.63 -15.08 -33.79
CA ASP A 26 -2.99 -16.20 -32.92
C ASP A 26 -4.19 -15.87 -32.03
N ILE A 27 -4.27 -14.62 -31.54
CA ILE A 27 -5.42 -14.15 -30.76
C ILE A 27 -6.68 -14.18 -31.65
N ALA A 28 -6.60 -13.57 -32.84
CA ALA A 28 -7.71 -13.53 -33.80
C ALA A 28 -8.23 -14.93 -34.17
N ARG A 29 -7.31 -15.89 -34.40
CA ARG A 29 -7.66 -17.28 -34.67
C ARG A 29 -8.35 -17.94 -33.48
N LYS A 30 -7.86 -17.72 -32.25
CA LYS A 30 -8.40 -18.35 -31.04
C LYS A 30 -9.80 -17.85 -30.68
N ILE A 31 -10.06 -16.56 -30.84
CA ILE A 31 -11.37 -15.97 -30.51
C ILE A 31 -12.33 -15.89 -31.73
N ARG A 32 -11.87 -16.32 -32.91
CA ARG A 32 -12.63 -16.31 -34.18
C ARG A 32 -13.13 -14.93 -34.60
N VAL A 33 -12.28 -13.91 -34.42
CA VAL A 33 -12.57 -12.50 -34.78
C VAL A 33 -11.60 -12.04 -35.87
N ASN A 34 -12.02 -11.04 -36.66
CA ASN A 34 -11.19 -10.46 -37.70
C ASN A 34 -9.88 -9.89 -37.12
N ARG A 35 -8.73 -10.22 -37.75
CA ARG A 35 -7.39 -9.79 -37.33
C ARG A 35 -7.25 -8.28 -37.22
N ASN A 36 -7.90 -7.50 -38.09
CA ASN A 36 -7.84 -6.04 -38.06
C ASN A 36 -8.63 -5.48 -36.87
N SER A 37 -9.78 -6.07 -36.54
CA SER A 37 -10.54 -5.72 -35.33
C SER A 37 -9.72 -6.00 -34.08
N VAL A 38 -9.12 -7.20 -33.99
CA VAL A 38 -8.24 -7.57 -32.87
C VAL A 38 -7.04 -6.63 -32.76
N ALA A 39 -6.40 -6.27 -33.88
CA ALA A 39 -5.30 -5.29 -33.87
C ALA A 39 -5.75 -3.94 -33.30
N LYS A 40 -6.88 -3.42 -33.77
CA LYS A 40 -7.45 -2.15 -33.28
C LYS A 40 -7.75 -2.21 -31.79
N TYR A 41 -8.34 -3.30 -31.31
CA TYR A 41 -8.66 -3.47 -29.90
C TYR A 41 -7.40 -3.59 -29.05
N LEU A 42 -6.41 -4.34 -29.51
CA LEU A 42 -5.13 -4.46 -28.81
C LEU A 42 -4.38 -3.13 -28.74
N ASP A 43 -4.47 -2.29 -29.78
CA ASP A 43 -3.91 -0.93 -29.74
C ASP A 43 -4.64 -0.06 -28.71
N ILE A 44 -5.98 -0.07 -28.65
CA ILE A 44 -6.76 0.63 -27.62
C ILE A 44 -6.44 0.09 -26.22
N MET A 45 -6.37 -1.24 -26.07
CA MET A 45 -6.04 -1.92 -24.81
C MET A 45 -4.61 -1.59 -24.37
N ARG A 46 -3.67 -1.42 -25.30
CA ARG A 46 -2.30 -1.01 -24.99
C ARG A 46 -2.24 0.43 -24.51
N ILE A 47 -2.92 1.35 -25.21
CA ILE A 47 -2.99 2.77 -24.80
C ILE A 47 -3.62 2.91 -23.42
N SER A 48 -4.68 2.17 -23.14
CA SER A 48 -5.34 2.14 -21.83
C SER A 48 -4.58 1.32 -20.77
N GLY A 49 -3.41 0.77 -21.10
CA GLY A 49 -2.51 0.05 -20.20
C GLY A 49 -3.01 -1.33 -19.76
N HIS A 50 -3.92 -1.95 -20.49
CA HIS A 50 -4.43 -3.29 -20.21
C HIS A 50 -3.53 -4.41 -20.76
N VAL A 51 -2.76 -4.11 -21.80
CA VAL A 51 -1.82 -5.05 -22.42
C VAL A 51 -0.49 -4.38 -22.71
N GLU A 52 0.57 -5.15 -22.64
CA GLU A 52 1.91 -4.76 -23.09
C GLU A 52 2.19 -5.38 -24.47
N MET A 53 3.12 -4.81 -25.23
CA MET A 53 3.47 -5.31 -26.56
C MET A 53 4.97 -5.17 -26.79
N ILE A 54 5.58 -6.24 -27.27
CA ILE A 54 6.94 -6.23 -27.83
C ILE A 54 6.89 -6.64 -29.30
N THR A 55 7.88 -6.20 -30.06
CA THR A 55 8.11 -6.68 -31.41
C THR A 55 9.10 -7.83 -31.39
N PHE A 56 8.71 -8.95 -32.00
CA PHE A 56 9.59 -10.10 -32.23
C PHE A 56 9.70 -10.34 -33.73
N GLY A 57 10.81 -9.87 -34.32
CA GLY A 57 10.92 -9.73 -35.77
C GLY A 57 9.79 -8.85 -36.33
N PRO A 58 9.05 -9.29 -37.38
CA PRO A 58 7.94 -8.52 -37.92
C PRO A 58 6.63 -8.64 -37.12
N ALA A 59 6.59 -9.52 -36.11
CA ALA A 59 5.36 -9.79 -35.35
C ALA A 59 5.24 -8.89 -34.11
N LYS A 60 4.02 -8.38 -33.86
CA LYS A 60 3.65 -7.78 -32.58
C LYS A 60 3.13 -8.88 -31.66
N VAL A 61 3.79 -9.06 -30.51
CA VAL A 61 3.40 -10.02 -29.48
C VAL A 61 2.86 -9.25 -28.29
N PHE A 62 1.62 -9.57 -27.88
CA PHE A 62 0.90 -8.88 -26.81
C PHE A 62 0.83 -9.75 -25.56
N PHE A 63 0.94 -9.12 -24.39
CA PHE A 63 1.00 -9.74 -23.07
C PHE A 63 -0.05 -9.08 -22.18
N PRO A 64 -0.64 -9.79 -21.20
CA PRO A 64 -1.40 -9.12 -20.16
C PRO A 64 -0.48 -8.14 -19.43
N ALA A 65 -0.89 -6.88 -19.29
CA ALA A 65 -0.11 -5.91 -18.53
C ALA A 65 0.01 -6.38 -17.08
N ARG A 66 1.20 -6.31 -16.49
CA ARG A 66 1.38 -6.60 -15.07
C ARG A 66 0.88 -5.41 -14.26
N ARG A 67 -0.40 -5.42 -13.91
CA ARG A 67 -0.96 -4.48 -12.93
C ARG A 67 -0.87 -5.10 -11.54
N ILE A 68 -0.07 -4.48 -10.68
CA ILE A 68 -0.18 -4.66 -9.25
C ILE A 68 -1.19 -3.59 -8.79
N PRO A 69 -2.35 -3.95 -8.22
CA PRO A 69 -3.22 -2.99 -7.56
C PRO A 69 -2.39 -2.07 -6.67
N VAL A 70 -2.61 -0.75 -6.72
CA VAL A 70 -1.84 0.20 -5.89
C VAL A 70 -1.89 -0.19 -4.42
N MET A 71 -3.01 -0.79 -4.00
CA MET A 71 -3.22 -1.39 -2.69
C MET A 71 -2.18 -2.45 -2.31
N ASP A 72 -1.75 -3.27 -3.25
CA ASP A 72 -0.74 -4.31 -3.01
C ASP A 72 0.65 -3.69 -2.84
N LEU A 73 0.91 -2.49 -3.38
CA LEU A 73 2.16 -1.75 -3.13
C LEU A 73 2.35 -1.44 -1.63
N LEU A 74 1.26 -1.31 -0.89
CA LEU A 74 1.28 -1.04 0.55
C LEU A 74 1.83 -2.22 1.37
N ASN A 75 1.90 -3.43 0.79
CA ASN A 75 2.50 -4.60 1.44
C ASN A 75 4.03 -4.65 1.28
N TYR A 76 4.62 -3.83 0.41
CA TYR A 76 6.08 -3.78 0.21
C TYR A 76 6.77 -2.75 1.10
N THR A 77 6.01 -1.88 1.79
CA THR A 77 6.58 -0.94 2.78
C THR A 77 6.65 -1.57 4.17
N SER A 78 7.68 -1.21 4.92
CA SER A 78 7.81 -1.56 6.34
C SER A 78 6.92 -0.70 7.25
N ASP A 79 6.35 0.39 6.73
CA ASP A 79 5.38 1.20 7.47
C ASP A 79 4.09 0.41 7.70
N TYR A 80 3.44 0.65 8.83
CA TYR A 80 2.18 0.02 9.19
C TYR A 80 1.02 0.88 8.69
N ILE A 81 0.15 0.30 7.85
CA ILE A 81 -0.88 1.06 7.15
C ILE A 81 -2.25 0.43 7.37
N LEU A 82 -3.22 1.27 7.70
CA LEU A 82 -4.63 0.93 7.87
C LEU A 82 -5.50 2.00 7.25
N ILE A 83 -6.58 1.61 6.58
CA ILE A 83 -7.59 2.53 6.04
C ILE A 83 -8.95 2.17 6.63
N TYR A 84 -9.73 3.19 6.98
CA TYR A 84 -11.08 3.04 7.50
C TYR A 84 -12.05 4.01 6.82
N ASP A 85 -13.33 3.65 6.82
CA ASP A 85 -14.42 4.43 6.22
C ASP A 85 -15.07 5.42 7.20
N GLU A 86 -16.05 6.18 6.73
CA GLU A 86 -16.81 7.14 7.52
C GLU A 86 -17.57 6.52 8.72
N ASN A 87 -17.80 5.20 8.70
CA ASN A 87 -18.43 4.45 9.78
C ASN A 87 -17.41 3.86 10.76
N PHE A 88 -16.16 4.34 10.71
CA PHE A 88 -15.04 3.85 11.51
C PHE A 88 -14.75 2.35 11.29
N LYS A 89 -15.12 1.80 10.13
CA LYS A 89 -14.85 0.40 9.80
C LYS A 89 -13.58 0.28 9.00
N ILE A 90 -12.73 -0.67 9.38
CA ILE A 90 -11.47 -0.93 8.68
C ILE A 90 -11.79 -1.55 7.31
N THR A 91 -11.47 -0.84 6.24
CA THR A 91 -11.65 -1.30 4.86
C THR A 91 -10.39 -1.96 4.31
N MET A 92 -9.23 -1.61 4.86
CA MET A 92 -7.96 -2.15 4.41
C MET A 92 -6.90 -2.10 5.51
N ILE A 93 -5.98 -3.07 5.48
CA ILE A 93 -4.81 -3.15 6.34
C ILE A 93 -3.68 -3.86 5.57
N ASN A 94 -2.45 -3.37 5.70
CA ASN A 94 -1.29 -4.00 5.06
C ASN A 94 -0.70 -5.16 5.91
N GLU A 95 0.07 -6.03 5.26
CA GLU A 95 0.69 -7.20 5.90
C GLU A 95 1.66 -6.80 7.02
N SER A 96 2.39 -5.69 6.87
CA SER A 96 3.32 -5.19 7.89
C SER A 96 2.61 -4.92 9.22
N LEU A 97 1.44 -4.27 9.21
CA LEU A 97 0.66 -4.05 10.42
C LEU A 97 0.06 -5.35 10.97
N LEU A 98 -0.48 -6.22 10.10
CA LEU A 98 -1.05 -7.52 10.52
C LEU A 98 -0.02 -8.38 11.26
N ASN A 99 1.20 -8.44 10.74
CA ASN A 99 2.31 -9.17 11.34
C ASN A 99 2.71 -8.56 12.69
N PHE A 100 2.75 -7.23 12.79
CA PHE A 100 3.05 -6.53 14.04
C PHE A 100 2.02 -6.84 15.13
N ILE A 101 0.72 -6.79 14.81
CA ILE A 101 -0.35 -7.06 15.77
C ILE A 101 -0.68 -8.54 15.94
N ARG A 102 -0.06 -9.42 15.13
CA ARG A 102 -0.25 -10.88 15.09
C ARG A 102 -1.71 -11.28 14.88
N GLN A 103 -2.40 -10.62 13.96
CA GLN A 103 -3.78 -10.93 13.59
C GLN A 103 -3.90 -11.30 12.11
N LYS A 104 -5.00 -11.98 11.76
CA LYS A 104 -5.32 -12.32 10.37
C LYS A 104 -6.18 -11.22 9.76
N LYS A 105 -5.99 -10.94 8.47
CA LYS A 105 -6.78 -9.94 7.74
C LYS A 105 -8.29 -10.10 7.94
N GLY A 106 -8.80 -11.33 7.84
CA GLY A 106 -10.23 -11.63 7.97
C GLY A 106 -10.85 -11.32 9.34
N SER A 107 -10.05 -11.21 10.41
CA SER A 107 -10.55 -10.80 11.73
C SER A 107 -10.57 -9.29 11.94
N ILE A 108 -9.89 -8.53 11.08
CA ILE A 108 -9.71 -7.07 11.21
C ILE A 108 -10.61 -6.30 10.24
N ILE A 109 -10.77 -6.77 9.00
CA ILE A 109 -11.60 -6.09 8.01
C ILE A 109 -13.05 -6.01 8.50
N GLY A 110 -13.67 -4.83 8.39
CA GLY A 110 -15.01 -4.54 8.88
C GLY A 110 -15.12 -4.30 10.39
N GLN A 111 -14.04 -4.48 11.15
CA GLN A 111 -14.01 -4.15 12.57
C GLN A 111 -13.88 -2.64 12.79
N SER A 112 -14.22 -2.21 14.01
CA SER A 112 -14.04 -0.81 14.41
C SER A 112 -12.55 -0.47 14.50
N VAL A 113 -12.11 0.56 13.75
CA VAL A 113 -10.75 1.10 13.89
C VAL A 113 -10.50 1.61 15.30
N ILE A 114 -11.52 2.18 15.93
CA ILE A 114 -11.45 2.72 17.29
C ILE A 114 -11.11 1.59 18.27
N GLN A 115 -11.88 0.49 18.23
CA GLN A 115 -11.63 -0.64 19.13
C GLN A 115 -10.28 -1.30 18.84
N THR A 116 -9.94 -1.49 17.57
CA THR A 116 -8.66 -2.09 17.17
C THR A 116 -7.47 -1.28 17.67
N ILE A 117 -7.51 0.05 17.56
CA ILE A 117 -6.46 0.94 18.06
C ILE A 117 -6.38 0.90 19.58
N ARG A 118 -7.51 0.83 20.30
CA ARG A 118 -7.50 0.64 21.76
C ARG A 118 -6.85 -0.66 22.17
N ASP A 119 -7.16 -1.76 21.48
CA ASP A 119 -6.60 -3.07 21.80
C ASP A 119 -5.08 -3.11 21.58
N ILE A 120 -4.58 -2.38 20.57
CA ILE A 120 -3.15 -2.28 20.27
C ILE A 120 -2.44 -1.34 21.27
N PHE A 121 -2.95 -0.14 21.45
CA PHE A 121 -2.25 0.96 22.14
C PHE A 121 -2.70 1.22 23.58
N LYS A 122 -3.69 0.49 24.10
CA LYS A 122 -4.27 0.67 25.46
C LYS A 122 -4.86 2.07 25.68
N ASP A 123 -5.71 2.50 24.75
CA ASP A 123 -6.50 3.74 24.82
C ASP A 123 -5.69 5.05 24.79
N GLU A 124 -4.80 5.18 23.79
CA GLU A 124 -4.10 6.44 23.48
C GLU A 124 -5.08 7.50 22.94
N GLY A 125 -5.48 8.42 23.83
CA GLY A 125 -6.48 9.46 23.54
C GLY A 125 -6.12 10.36 22.36
N GLU A 126 -4.84 10.65 22.13
CA GLU A 126 -4.41 11.47 21.00
C GLU A 126 -4.68 10.80 19.65
N ILE A 127 -4.49 9.47 19.56
CA ILE A 127 -4.82 8.71 18.34
C ILE A 127 -6.34 8.72 18.13
N MET A 128 -7.12 8.53 19.20
CA MET A 128 -8.59 8.58 19.13
C MET A 128 -9.10 9.92 18.60
N VAL A 129 -8.54 11.02 19.08
CA VAL A 129 -8.85 12.36 18.58
C VAL A 129 -8.47 12.45 17.11
N GLY A 130 -7.24 12.05 16.75
CA GLY A 130 -6.77 12.12 15.38
C GLY A 130 -7.63 11.32 14.38
N ILE A 131 -8.14 10.16 14.78
CA ILE A 131 -9.05 9.33 13.98
C ILE A 131 -10.35 10.10 13.64
N LYS A 132 -10.91 10.83 14.60
CA LYS A 132 -12.14 11.62 14.41
C LYS A 132 -11.88 12.87 13.58
N GLU A 133 -10.79 13.57 13.87
CA GLU A 133 -10.40 14.82 13.20
C GLU A 133 -10.09 14.60 11.72
N ALA A 134 -9.48 13.45 11.37
CA ALA A 134 -9.17 13.11 9.99
C ALA A 134 -10.41 12.90 9.13
N LEU A 135 -11.48 12.31 9.67
CA LEU A 135 -12.77 12.23 8.95
C LEU A 135 -13.41 13.60 8.73
N GLN A 136 -13.00 14.62 9.47
CA GLN A 136 -13.41 16.01 9.26
C GLN A 136 -12.45 16.77 8.31
N GLY A 137 -11.55 16.06 7.63
CA GLY A 137 -10.66 16.62 6.63
C GLY A 137 -9.34 17.18 7.17
N ARG A 138 -8.98 16.90 8.43
CA ARG A 138 -7.74 17.41 9.04
C ARG A 138 -6.61 16.38 9.02
N ASP A 139 -5.44 16.80 8.55
CA ASP A 139 -4.22 16.01 8.67
C ASP A 139 -3.70 16.04 10.11
N ILE A 140 -3.43 14.87 10.68
CA ILE A 140 -2.93 14.71 12.04
C ILE A 140 -1.57 14.04 11.99
N SER A 141 -0.63 14.55 12.77
CA SER A 141 0.69 13.96 12.96
C SER A 141 1.06 13.98 14.43
N LEU A 142 1.44 12.84 14.98
CA LEU A 142 1.78 12.68 16.39
C LEU A 142 2.90 11.66 16.56
N ASN A 143 3.64 11.78 17.65
CA ASN A 143 4.66 10.81 18.04
C ASN A 143 4.22 10.15 19.34
N ILE A 144 4.23 8.83 19.39
CA ILE A 144 3.89 8.08 20.60
C ILE A 144 5.03 7.16 21.01
N ASP A 145 5.09 6.99 22.32
CA ASP A 145 6.01 6.11 23.00
C ASP A 145 5.18 4.96 23.57
N PHE A 146 5.28 3.77 22.95
CA PHE A 146 4.39 2.65 23.20
C PHE A 146 5.11 1.48 23.85
N LYS A 147 4.60 1.01 25.00
CA LYS A 147 5.08 -0.22 25.65
C LYS A 147 4.23 -1.42 25.23
N GLY A 148 4.69 -2.12 24.20
CA GLY A 148 4.08 -3.36 23.72
C GLY A 148 4.49 -4.59 24.53
N LYS A 149 4.00 -5.77 24.12
CA LYS A 149 4.34 -7.05 24.76
C LYS A 149 5.82 -7.42 24.58
N SER A 150 6.42 -7.05 23.45
CA SER A 150 7.79 -7.43 23.08
C SER A 150 8.83 -6.34 23.35
N GLY A 151 8.44 -5.19 23.90
CA GLY A 151 9.38 -4.10 24.18
C GLY A 151 8.77 -2.72 24.13
N PHE A 152 9.65 -1.72 24.24
CA PHE A 152 9.31 -0.31 24.07
C PHE A 152 9.50 0.08 22.60
N TYR A 153 8.52 0.78 22.06
CA TYR A 153 8.47 1.21 20.68
C TYR A 153 8.27 2.70 20.59
N TYR A 154 8.85 3.30 19.57
CA TYR A 154 8.64 4.68 19.21
C TYR A 154 7.95 4.73 17.85
N PHE A 155 6.77 5.34 17.80
CA PHE A 155 6.02 5.48 16.56
C PHE A 155 5.84 6.94 16.19
N LYS A 156 6.01 7.23 14.90
CA LYS A 156 5.48 8.43 14.28
C LYS A 156 4.21 8.05 13.53
N ILE A 157 3.09 8.65 13.91
CA ILE A 157 1.77 8.37 13.34
C ILE A 157 1.35 9.56 12.49
N LYS A 158 0.83 9.26 11.30
CA LYS A 158 0.09 10.17 10.45
C LYS A 158 -1.32 9.65 10.22
N ILE A 159 -2.31 10.53 10.31
CA ILE A 159 -3.70 10.21 9.99
C ILE A 159 -4.17 11.27 9.00
N MET A 160 -4.62 10.84 7.82
CA MET A 160 -4.96 11.73 6.71
C MET A 160 -6.34 11.36 6.14
N PRO A 161 -7.20 12.33 5.81
CA PRO A 161 -8.42 12.06 5.07
C PRO A 161 -8.11 11.37 3.75
N THR A 162 -8.98 10.47 3.31
CA THR A 162 -8.82 9.72 2.06
C THR A 162 -10.16 9.56 1.40
N THR A 163 -10.24 9.84 0.10
CA THR A 163 -11.43 9.55 -0.71
C THR A 163 -11.18 8.25 -1.47
N PHE A 164 -12.09 7.30 -1.33
CA PHE A 164 -12.05 6.03 -2.04
C PHE A 164 -12.41 6.22 -3.53
N GLU A 165 -12.08 5.23 -4.37
CA GLU A 165 -12.37 5.29 -5.82
C GLU A 165 -13.87 5.42 -6.12
N ASP A 166 -14.73 4.93 -5.24
CA ASP A 166 -16.19 5.03 -5.35
C ASP A 166 -16.76 6.35 -4.81
N GLY A 167 -15.90 7.30 -4.41
CA GLY A 167 -16.28 8.61 -3.90
C GLY A 167 -16.64 8.63 -2.42
N ARG A 168 -16.60 7.49 -1.71
CA ARG A 168 -16.80 7.46 -0.26
C ARG A 168 -15.63 8.11 0.47
N ASN A 169 -15.93 8.68 1.63
CA ASN A 169 -14.93 9.30 2.49
C ASN A 169 -14.37 8.30 3.50
N GLY A 170 -13.11 8.48 3.86
CA GLY A 170 -12.46 7.69 4.88
C GLY A 170 -11.21 8.39 5.35
N ALA A 171 -10.35 7.64 6.02
CA ALA A 171 -9.05 8.13 6.40
C ALA A 171 -8.03 6.98 6.48
N THR A 172 -6.78 7.35 6.28
CA THR A 172 -5.62 6.45 6.29
C THR A 172 -4.77 6.74 7.52
N ILE A 173 -4.46 5.71 8.29
CA ILE A 173 -3.48 5.72 9.39
C ILE A 173 -2.19 5.09 8.88
N ILE A 174 -1.09 5.83 9.02
CA ILE A 174 0.27 5.34 8.76
C ILE A 174 1.06 5.44 10.05
N LEU A 175 1.56 4.31 10.55
CA LEU A 175 2.45 4.25 11.71
C LEU A 175 3.84 3.84 11.24
N LYS A 176 4.82 4.68 11.53
CA LYS A 176 6.23 4.41 11.24
C LYS A 176 6.95 4.07 12.52
N ASN A 177 7.49 2.85 12.59
CA ASN A 177 8.38 2.45 13.68
C ASN A 177 9.71 3.18 13.55
N ILE A 178 10.05 4.03 14.52
CA ILE A 178 11.30 4.79 14.59
C ILE A 178 12.18 4.34 15.75
N THR A 179 11.94 3.14 16.27
CA THR A 179 12.64 2.61 17.46
C THR A 179 14.14 2.48 17.24
N ASP A 180 14.54 1.78 16.17
CA ASP A 180 15.96 1.56 15.85
C ASP A 180 16.69 2.89 15.64
N ARG A 181 16.02 3.85 15.00
CA ARG A 181 16.54 5.19 14.79
C ARG A 181 16.75 5.93 16.12
N LYS A 182 15.76 5.95 17.01
CA LYS A 182 15.89 6.60 18.33
C LYS A 182 16.99 5.93 19.18
N ILE A 183 17.10 4.61 19.15
CA ILE A 183 18.16 3.88 19.86
C ILE A 183 19.54 4.27 19.33
N ALA A 184 19.71 4.30 18.00
CA ALA A 184 20.97 4.70 17.37
C ALA A 184 21.33 6.16 17.67
N GLU A 185 20.36 7.08 17.60
CA GLU A 185 20.55 8.49 17.93
C GLU A 185 20.97 8.67 19.41
N ASN A 186 20.35 7.95 20.34
CA ASN A 186 20.71 8.00 21.76
C ASN A 186 22.12 7.46 22.01
N ALA A 187 22.46 6.30 21.44
CA ALA A 187 23.80 5.73 21.57
C ALA A 187 24.89 6.66 21.00
N LEU A 188 24.61 7.34 19.89
CA LEU A 188 25.51 8.34 19.30
C LEU A 188 25.67 9.55 20.23
N ASN A 189 24.59 10.04 20.82
CA ASN A 189 24.63 11.18 21.74
C ASN A 189 25.43 10.84 23.01
N GLU A 190 25.22 9.67 23.60
CA GLU A 190 26.01 9.22 24.75
C GLU A 190 27.50 9.10 24.45
N SER A 191 27.85 8.60 23.26
CA SER A 191 29.25 8.51 22.82
C SER A 191 29.89 9.90 22.66
N LYS A 192 29.16 10.85 22.06
CA LYS A 192 29.59 12.25 21.93
C LYS A 192 29.80 12.91 23.29
N GLU A 193 28.88 12.73 24.23
CA GLU A 193 29.01 13.29 25.58
C GLU A 193 30.23 12.74 26.32
N LYS A 194 30.47 11.41 26.24
CA LYS A 194 31.65 10.77 26.81
C LYS A 194 32.94 11.35 26.21
N PHE A 195 33.01 11.48 24.89
CA PHE A 195 34.17 12.07 24.19
C PHE A 195 34.40 13.53 24.59
N MET A 196 33.36 14.36 24.62
CA MET A 196 33.47 15.78 25.02
C MET A 196 33.93 15.94 26.46
N ASN A 197 33.50 15.05 27.37
CA ASN A 197 33.95 15.03 28.76
C ASN A 197 35.43 14.64 28.89
N LEU A 198 35.95 13.74 28.04
CA LEU A 198 37.38 13.40 28.00
C LEU A 198 38.22 14.59 27.52
N LEU A 199 37.83 15.25 26.43
CA LEU A 199 38.54 16.44 25.92
C LEU A 199 38.60 17.57 26.95
N LYS A 200 37.49 17.84 27.65
CA LYS A 200 37.46 18.84 28.74
C LYS A 200 38.42 18.52 29.88
N LYS A 201 38.65 17.24 30.19
CA LYS A 201 39.63 16.81 31.20
C LYS A 201 41.07 16.95 30.72
N MET A 202 41.32 16.76 29.42
CA MET A 202 42.64 16.92 28.82
C MET A 202 43.07 18.39 28.70
N ASN A 203 42.15 19.30 28.35
CA ASN A 203 42.44 20.74 28.27
C ASN A 203 42.51 21.46 29.63
N LYS A 204 42.24 20.77 30.75
CA LYS A 204 42.38 21.28 32.12
C LYS A 204 43.67 20.84 32.81
N ARG A 205 44.58 20.17 32.09
CA ARG A 205 45.97 19.91 32.48
C ARG A 205 46.88 20.78 31.63
#